data_AF-A0A9R1CSG3-F1
#
_entry.id   AF-A0A9R1CSG3-F1
#
_cell.length_a   1.000
_cell.length_b   1.000
_cell.length_c   1.000
_cell.angle_alpha   90.00
_cell.angle_beta   90.00
_cell.angle_gamma   90.00
#
_symmetry.space_group_name_H-M   'P 1'
#
loop_
_entity.id
_entity.type
_entity.pdbx_description
1 polymer ?
#
loop_
_entity_poly.entity_id
_entity_poly.type
_entity_poly.pdbx_seq_one_letter_code
_entity_poly.pdbx_strand_id
1 'polypeptide(L)' 'MPPDGYTSLTVSDEVFEQLVTVMAEYDCDSIADAVETASTIALERDEAQLAQILADQLAE' A
#
# COMPACT_ATOMS: atom_id res chain seq x y z
N MET A 1 19.61 14.61 -1.62
CA MET A 1 19.09 14.68 -0.24
C MET A 1 17.66 15.16 -0.35
N PRO A 2 16.68 14.46 0.26
CA PRO A 2 15.29 14.90 0.21
C PRO A 2 15.11 16.20 1.02
N PRO A 3 14.09 17.02 0.68
CA PRO A 3 13.75 18.21 1.45
C PRO A 3 13.34 17.88 2.90
N ASP A 4 13.43 18.85 3.80
CA ASP A 4 13.05 18.66 5.21
C ASP A 4 11.61 18.15 5.34
N GLY A 5 11.43 17.11 6.14
CA GLY A 5 10.15 16.42 6.32
C GLY A 5 9.87 15.29 5.31
N TYR A 6 10.76 15.07 4.35
CA TYR A 6 10.64 13.98 3.36
C TYR A 6 11.73 12.93 3.53
N THR A 7 11.34 11.67 3.41
CA THR A 7 12.27 10.53 3.42
C THR A 7 12.56 10.11 1.99
N SER A 8 13.82 9.81 1.68
CA SER A 8 14.21 9.21 0.39
C SER A 8 14.40 7.72 0.60
N LEU A 9 13.79 6.90 -0.26
CA LEU A 9 13.96 5.46 -0.28
C LEU A 9 14.44 5.03 -1.67
N THR A 10 15.39 4.11 -1.71
CA THR A 10 15.81 3.47 -2.97
C THR A 10 15.07 2.15 -3.08
N VAL A 11 14.46 1.91 -4.22
CA VAL A 11 13.73 0.68 -4.54
C VAL A 11 14.28 0.08 -5.85
N SER A 12 13.98 -1.19 -6.11
CA SER A 12 14.27 -1.80 -7.41
C SER A 12 13.35 -1.25 -8.50
N ASP A 13 13.77 -1.36 -9.76
CA ASP A 13 12.95 -0.96 -10.91
C ASP A 13 11.60 -1.73 -10.94
N GLU A 14 11.62 -3.01 -10.56
CA GLU A 14 10.41 -3.83 -10.45
C GLU A 14 9.39 -3.24 -9.46
N VAL A 15 9.84 -2.78 -8.29
CA VAL A 15 8.95 -2.14 -7.30
C VAL A 15 8.42 -0.82 -7.84
N PHE A 16 9.22 -0.08 -8.60
CA PHE A 16 8.77 1.16 -9.24
C PHE A 16 7.69 0.89 -10.30
N GLU A 17 7.83 -0.16 -11.12
CA GLU A 17 6.80 -0.58 -12.09
C GLU A 17 5.49 -1.00 -11.39
N GLN A 18 5.58 -1.66 -10.25
CA GLN A 18 4.40 -1.97 -9.42
C GLN A 18 3.72 -0.68 -8.92
N LEU A 19 4.49 0.31 -8.46
CA LEU A 19 3.94 1.60 -8.05
C LEU A 19 3.26 2.34 -9.21
N VAL A 20 3.79 2.27 -10.42
CA VAL A 20 3.14 2.81 -11.63
C VAL A 20 1.80 2.10 -11.90
N THR A 21 1.74 0.79 -11.66
CA THR A 21 0.48 0.04 -11.78
C THR A 21 -0.55 0.50 -10.76
N VAL A 22 -0.13 0.69 -9.50
CA VAL A 22 -0.98 1.24 -8.44
C VAL A 22 -1.48 2.64 -8.82
N MET A 23 -0.61 3.52 -9.34
CA MET A 23 -1.03 4.85 -9.81
C MET A 23 -2.15 4.77 -10.84
N ALA A 24 -2.04 3.86 -11.81
CA ALA A 24 -3.04 3.71 -12.86
C ALA A 24 -4.34 3.07 -12.35
N GLU A 25 -4.26 2.11 -11.44
CA GLU A 25 -5.42 1.40 -10.90
C GLU A 25 -6.25 2.25 -9.94
N TYR A 26 -5.58 3.08 -9.12
CA TYR A 26 -6.21 3.89 -8.07
C TYR A 26 -6.21 5.39 -8.39
N ASP A 27 -5.88 5.76 -9.64
CA ASP A 27 -5.88 7.13 -10.16
C ASP A 27 -5.07 8.11 -9.27
N CYS A 28 -3.87 7.70 -8.87
CA CYS A 28 -3.01 8.50 -8.00
C CYS A 28 -2.25 9.58 -8.77
N ASP A 29 -2.21 10.81 -8.24
CA ASP A 29 -1.57 11.95 -8.88
C ASP A 29 -0.03 11.93 -8.81
N SER A 30 0.53 11.17 -7.86
CA SER A 30 1.98 11.07 -7.67
C SER A 30 2.44 9.71 -7.14
N ILE A 31 3.75 9.44 -7.24
CA ILE A 31 4.35 8.25 -6.64
C ILE A 31 4.18 8.25 -5.10
N ALA A 32 4.16 9.42 -4.47
CA ALA A 32 3.91 9.51 -3.02
C ALA A 32 2.49 9.06 -2.68
N ASP A 33 1.49 9.51 -3.44
CA ASP A 33 0.09 9.11 -3.26
C ASP A 33 -0.11 7.62 -3.54
N ALA A 34 0.61 7.07 -4.52
CA ALA A 34 0.60 5.63 -4.81
C ALA A 34 1.19 4.80 -3.66
N VAL A 35 2.28 5.27 -3.04
CA VAL A 35 2.87 4.63 -1.85
C VAL A 35 1.89 4.68 -0.67
N GLU A 36 1.27 5.83 -0.42
CA GLU A 36 0.27 5.99 0.64
C GLU A 36 -0.94 5.06 0.40
N THR A 37 -1.47 5.06 -0.82
CA THR A 37 -2.60 4.21 -1.23
C THR A 37 -2.27 2.73 -1.07
N ALA A 38 -1.13 2.28 -1.60
CA ALA A 38 -0.69 0.89 -1.48
C ALA A 38 -0.51 0.48 -0.01
N SER A 39 0.05 1.35 0.82
CA SER A 39 0.26 1.08 2.25
C SER A 39 -1.06 0.98 3.02
N THR A 40 -2.02 1.86 2.73
CA THR A 40 -3.37 1.84 3.33
C THR A 40 -4.09 0.54 2.96
N ILE A 41 -4.09 0.18 1.67
CA ILE A 41 -4.73 -1.05 1.19
C ILE A 41 -4.09 -2.30 1.81
N ALA A 42 -2.75 -2.32 1.94
CA ALA A 42 -2.07 -3.46 2.56
C ALA A 42 -2.51 -3.64 4.03
N LEU A 43 -2.61 -2.55 4.79
CA LEU A 43 -3.10 -2.58 6.17
C LEU A 43 -4.56 -3.01 6.26
N GLU A 44 -5.44 -2.50 5.38
CA GLU A 44 -6.85 -2.87 5.35
C GLU A 44 -7.05 -4.36 5.01
N ARG A 45 -6.23 -4.91 4.10
CA ARG A 45 -6.28 -6.34 3.75
C ARG A 45 -5.88 -7.24 4.92
N ASP A 46 -4.88 -6.84 5.70
CA ASP A 46 -4.48 -7.57 6.92
C ASP A 46 -5.60 -7.55 7.96
N GLU A 47 -6.24 -6.39 8.18
CA GLU A 47 -7.38 -6.27 9.10
C GLU A 47 -8.60 -7.10 8.64
N ALA A 48 -8.93 -7.04 7.35
CA ALA A 48 -10.02 -7.81 6.78
C ALA A 48 -9.79 -9.33 6.87
N GLN A 49 -8.55 -9.78 6.62
CA GLN A 49 -8.18 -11.19 6.77
C GLN A 49 -8.29 -11.64 8.23
N LEU A 50 -7.84 -10.81 9.18
CA LEU A 50 -7.98 -11.10 10.60
C LEU A 50 -9.45 -11.17 11.04
N ALA A 51 -10.28 -10.22 10.58
CA ALA A 51 -11.71 -10.21 10.86
C ALA A 51 -12.42 -11.46 10.32
N GLN A 52 -12.04 -11.93 9.13
CA GLN A 52 -12.58 -13.16 8.56
C GLN A 52 -12.20 -14.38 9.40
N ILE A 53 -10.92 -14.49 9.80
CA ILE A 53 -10.45 -15.59 10.68
C ILE A 53 -11.21 -15.61 12.01
N LEU A 54 -11.48 -14.44 12.60
CA LEU A 54 -12.27 -14.30 13.82
C LEU A 54 -13.73 -14.70 13.61
N ALA A 55 -14.34 -14.28 12.49
CA ALA A 55 -15.71 -14.65 12.15
C ALA A 55 -15.86 -16.17 11.98
N ASP A 56 -14.90 -16.81 11.30
CA ASP A 56 -14.88 -18.26 11.10
C ASP A 56 -14.75 -19.00 12.45
N GLN A 57 -13.90 -18.52 13.37
CA GLN A 57 -13.75 -19.10 14.71
C GLN A 57 -14.97 -18.92 15.63
N LEU A 58 -15.71 -17.82 15.48
CA LEU A 58 -16.91 -17.54 16.28
C LEU A 58 -18.17 -18.26 15.76
N ALA A 59 -18.12 -18.76 14.51
CA ALA A 59 -19.21 -19.51 13.89
C ALA A 59 -19.20 -21.01 14.26
N GLU A 60 -18.16 -21.49 14.98
CA GLU A 60 -18.03 -22.85 15.52
C GLU A 60 -18.51 -22.99 16.99
#